data_AF-G3IMD5-F1
#
_entry.id   AF-G3IMD5-F1
#
_cell.length_a   1.000
_cell.length_b   1.000
_cell.length_c   1.000
_cell.angle_alpha   90.00
_cell.angle_beta   90.00
_cell.angle_gamma   90.00
#
_symmetry.space_group_name_H-M   'P 1'
#
loop_
_entity.id
_entity.type
_entity.pdbx_description
1 polymer ?
#
loop_
_entity_poly.entity_id
_entity_poly.type
_entity_poly.pdbx_seq_one_letter_code
_entity_poly.pdbx_strand_id
1 'polypeptide(L)'
;MSPTFWWPKTLWLQEAVQITSKECTQEKQACHFATIKFPLATESVMKKIEDKTLVFIVDVKVNKYQIKQAVKKLHDIDVAKVNTLIRPD
;
A
#
# COMPACT_ATOMS: atom_id res chain seq x y z
N MET A 1 -2.17 51.65 30.64
CA MET A 1 -2.98 50.71 29.85
C MET A 1 -2.26 50.44 28.53
N SER A 2 -2.21 49.19 28.08
CA SER A 2 -1.53 48.79 26.83
C SER A 2 -2.46 49.06 25.62
N PRO A 3 -1.99 49.69 24.53
CA PRO A 3 -2.80 49.96 23.33
C PRO A 3 -2.92 48.75 22.39
N THR A 4 -2.37 47.59 22.75
CA THR A 4 -2.27 46.43 21.85
C THR A 4 -3.37 45.40 22.13
N PHE A 5 -4.23 45.16 21.14
CA PHE A 5 -5.32 44.19 21.21
C PHE A 5 -4.83 42.79 20.81
N TRP A 6 -5.01 41.82 21.71
CA TRP A 6 -4.63 40.42 21.50
C TRP A 6 -5.86 39.54 21.40
N TRP A 7 -5.81 38.55 20.49
CA TRP A 7 -6.93 37.64 20.30
C TRP A 7 -7.25 36.86 21.59
N PRO A 8 -8.49 36.93 22.11
CA PRO A 8 -8.87 36.23 23.33
C PRO A 8 -9.03 34.74 23.06
N LYS A 9 -8.53 33.90 23.97
CA LYS A 9 -8.65 32.44 23.83
C LYS A 9 -10.12 32.04 23.96
N THR A 10 -10.74 31.69 22.84
CA THR A 10 -12.09 31.15 22.79
C THR A 10 -12.08 29.63 22.89
N LEU A 11 -13.18 29.06 23.40
CA LEU A 11 -13.35 27.61 23.48
C LEU A 11 -13.55 27.03 22.08
N TRP A 12 -12.72 26.07 21.71
CA TRP A 12 -12.85 25.32 20.46
C TRP A 12 -13.75 24.10 20.72
N LEU A 13 -15.01 24.19 20.28
CA LEU A 13 -15.91 23.03 20.32
C LEU A 13 -15.46 22.04 19.25
N GLN A 14 -15.36 20.76 19.60
CA GLN A 14 -15.24 19.72 18.61
C GLN A 14 -16.52 19.70 17.78
N GLU A 15 -16.39 19.70 16.44
CA GLU A 15 -17.55 19.60 15.57
C GLU A 15 -18.32 18.31 15.87
N ALA A 16 -19.59 18.46 16.24
CA ALA A 16 -20.52 17.34 16.32
C ALA A 16 -20.92 16.95 14.90
N VAL A 17 -20.23 15.97 14.32
CA VAL A 17 -20.52 15.43 12.99
C VAL A 17 -21.87 14.70 13.03
N GLN A 18 -22.96 15.42 12.69
CA GLN A 18 -24.32 14.87 12.65
C GLN A 18 -24.54 13.97 11.43
N ILE A 19 -23.82 14.20 10.33
CA ILE A 19 -23.85 13.37 9.13
C ILE A 19 -22.41 13.01 8.80
N THR A 20 -21.95 11.88 9.30
CA THR A 20 -20.75 11.25 8.73
C THR A 20 -21.08 10.98 7.26
N SER A 21 -20.30 11.51 6.32
CA SER A 21 -20.40 11.15 4.89
C SER A 21 -20.02 9.68 4.71
N LYS A 22 -20.94 8.79 5.09
CA LYS A 22 -20.77 7.32 5.11
C LYS A 22 -21.14 6.68 3.78
N GLU A 23 -21.71 7.43 2.85
CA GLU A 23 -22.40 6.85 1.69
C GLU A 23 -21.46 6.30 0.62
N CYS A 24 -20.18 6.65 0.65
CA CYS A 24 -19.17 5.88 -0.07
C CYS A 24 -17.92 5.77 0.79
N THR A 25 -17.96 4.89 1.79
CA THR A 25 -16.72 4.25 2.21
C THR A 25 -16.26 3.47 1.00
N GLN A 26 -15.41 4.04 0.15
CA GLN A 26 -14.76 3.26 -0.89
C GLN A 26 -14.07 2.11 -0.17
N GLU A 27 -14.60 0.90 -0.36
CA GLU A 27 -13.93 -0.27 0.12
C GLU A 27 -12.54 -0.23 -0.51
N LYS A 28 -11.52 -0.07 0.33
CA LYS A 28 -10.15 -0.37 -0.08
C LYS A 28 -10.17 -1.87 -0.32
N GLN A 29 -10.54 -2.27 -1.53
CA GLN A 29 -10.66 -3.66 -1.93
C GLN A 29 -9.24 -4.21 -1.91
N ALA A 30 -8.83 -4.72 -0.75
CA ALA A 30 -7.56 -5.38 -0.54
C ALA A 30 -7.66 -6.80 -1.10
N CYS A 31 -8.01 -6.91 -2.39
CA CYS A 31 -7.87 -8.15 -3.10
C CYS A 31 -6.37 -8.42 -3.26
N HIS A 32 -5.84 -9.39 -2.52
CA HIS A 32 -4.45 -9.85 -2.67
C HIS A 32 -4.16 -10.27 -4.12
N PHE A 33 -5.17 -10.77 -4.84
CA PHE A 33 -5.10 -11.07 -6.28
C PHE A 33 -4.98 -9.83 -7.17
N ALA A 34 -5.43 -8.65 -6.72
CA ALA A 34 -5.20 -7.40 -7.44
C ALA A 34 -3.75 -6.90 -7.29
N THR A 35 -3.02 -7.43 -6.30
CA THR A 35 -1.64 -7.03 -6.00
C THR A 35 -0.66 -7.69 -6.96
N ILE A 36 -0.72 -9.02 -7.10
CA ILE A 36 0.17 -9.81 -7.96
C ILE A 36 -0.60 -10.22 -9.22
N LYS A 37 -0.12 -9.82 -10.40
CA LYS A 37 -0.81 -10.09 -11.68
C LYS A 37 -0.46 -11.47 -12.22
N PHE A 38 0.83 -11.73 -12.46
CA PHE A 38 1.31 -13.03 -12.94
C PHE A 38 2.80 -13.22 -12.61
N PRO A 39 3.26 -14.47 -12.45
CA PRO A 39 4.68 -14.78 -12.36
C PRO A 39 5.36 -14.47 -13.69
N LEU A 40 6.58 -13.96 -13.64
CA LEU A 40 7.39 -13.73 -14.83
C LEU A 40 8.20 -15.01 -15.12
N ALA A 41 8.07 -15.56 -16.33
CA ALA A 41 8.71 -16.82 -16.71
C ALA A 41 9.64 -16.65 -17.93
N THR A 42 10.59 -15.70 -17.86
CA THR A 42 11.64 -15.56 -18.88
C THR A 42 12.84 -16.45 -18.56
N GLU A 43 13.65 -16.80 -19.55
CA GLU A 43 14.85 -17.65 -19.35
C GLU A 43 15.79 -17.10 -18.26
N SER A 44 15.97 -15.77 -18.25
CA SER A 44 16.75 -15.07 -17.23
C SER A 44 16.15 -15.16 -15.82
N VAL A 45 14.83 -15.31 -15.72
CA VAL A 45 14.11 -15.46 -14.45
C VAL A 45 14.15 -16.89 -13.98
N MET A 46 14.10 -17.87 -14.87
CA MET A 46 14.25 -19.29 -14.50
C MET A 46 15.56 -19.51 -13.75
N LYS A 47 16.65 -18.85 -14.19
CA LYS A 47 17.93 -18.84 -13.45
C LYS A 47 17.81 -18.23 -12.04
N LYS A 48 17.04 -17.16 -11.86
CA LYS A 48 16.83 -16.53 -10.54
C LYS A 48 16.01 -17.40 -9.58
N ILE A 49 15.17 -18.29 -10.10
CA ILE A 49 14.39 -19.23 -9.28
C ILE A 49 15.35 -20.23 -8.61
N GLU A 50 16.42 -20.64 -9.30
CA GLU A 50 17.48 -21.47 -8.72
C GLU A 50 18.18 -20.74 -7.55
N ASP A 51 18.42 -19.44 -7.70
CA ASP A 51 18.95 -18.54 -6.66
C ASP A 51 17.92 -18.16 -5.57
N LYS A 52 16.84 -18.95 -5.40
CA LYS A 52 15.77 -18.78 -4.39
C LYS A 52 14.99 -17.46 -4.51
N THR A 53 14.99 -16.84 -5.69
CA THR A 53 14.30 -15.57 -5.94
C THR A 53 13.14 -15.76 -6.93
N LEU A 54 11.93 -15.43 -6.48
CA LEU A 54 10.74 -15.41 -7.35
C LEU A 54 10.53 -14.01 -7.92
N VAL A 55 10.13 -13.95 -9.20
CA VAL A 55 9.88 -12.68 -9.89
C VAL A 55 8.43 -12.61 -10.36
N PHE A 56 7.75 -11.54 -9.96
CA PHE A 56 6.34 -11.33 -10.26
C PHE A 56 6.15 -10.01 -10.99
N ILE A 57 5.12 -9.93 -11.83
CA ILE A 57 4.57 -8.68 -12.32
C ILE A 57 3.45 -8.24 -11.39
N VAL A 58 3.54 -7.00 -10.94
CA VAL A 58 2.75 -6.40 -9.85
C VAL A 58 2.10 -5.13 -10.38
N ASP A 59 1.01 -4.68 -9.76
CA ASP A 59 0.47 -3.35 -10.05
C ASP A 59 1.40 -2.21 -9.58
N VAL A 60 1.45 -1.12 -10.35
CA VAL A 60 2.35 0.03 -10.11
C VAL A 60 2.01 0.76 -8.82
N LYS A 61 0.75 0.71 -8.37
CA LYS A 61 0.29 1.41 -7.16
C LYS A 61 0.65 0.68 -5.86
N VAL A 62 1.26 -0.50 -5.93
CA VAL A 62 1.50 -1.38 -4.78
C VAL A 62 2.83 -1.06 -4.11
N ASN A 63 2.83 -1.05 -2.77
CA ASN A 63 4.04 -0.90 -1.97
C ASN A 63 4.70 -2.26 -1.62
N LYS A 64 6.01 -2.27 -1.37
CA LYS A 64 6.80 -3.49 -1.03
C LYS A 64 6.22 -4.29 0.14
N TYR A 65 5.67 -3.61 1.14
CA TYR A 65 5.04 -4.25 2.30
C TYR A 65 3.79 -5.04 1.91
N GLN A 66 2.98 -4.51 0.99
CA GLN A 66 1.79 -5.18 0.49
C GLN A 66 2.17 -6.40 -0.35
N ILE A 67 3.23 -6.30 -1.18
CA ILE A 67 3.76 -7.44 -1.95
C ILE A 67 4.20 -8.57 -1.00
N LYS A 68 4.97 -8.25 0.05
CA LYS A 68 5.42 -9.23 1.04
C LYS A 68 4.25 -9.95 1.72
N GLN A 69 3.21 -9.20 2.08
CA GLN A 69 2.00 -9.77 2.67
C GLN A 69 1.20 -10.63 1.68
N ALA A 70 1.07 -10.19 0.43
CA ALA A 70 0.37 -10.94 -0.61
C ALA A 70 1.07 -12.26 -0.93
N VAL A 71 2.39 -12.25 -1.12
CA VAL A 71 3.18 -13.48 -1.36
C VAL A 71 3.06 -14.44 -0.18
N LYS A 72 3.17 -13.93 1.06
CA LYS A 72 3.03 -14.76 2.26
C LYS A 72 1.66 -15.40 2.40
N LYS A 73 0.59 -14.75 1.95
CA LYS A 73 -0.78 -15.29 2.03
C LYS A 73 -1.15 -16.21 0.87
N LEU A 74 -0.67 -15.93 -0.34
CA LEU A 74 -1.05 -16.68 -1.55
C LEU A 74 -0.26 -17.97 -1.70
N HIS A 75 0.99 -17.98 -1.23
CA HIS A 75 1.90 -19.10 -1.41
C HIS A 75 2.44 -19.66 -0.09
N ASP A 76 2.05 -19.09 1.06
CA ASP A 76 2.55 -19.48 2.39
C ASP A 76 4.09 -19.45 2.51
N ILE A 77 4.74 -18.56 1.75
CA ILE A 77 6.20 -18.39 1.73
C ILE A 77 6.63 -17.23 2.63
N ASP A 78 7.62 -17.48 3.50
CA ASP A 78 8.27 -16.43 4.26
C ASP A 78 9.33 -15.70 3.41
N VAL A 79 9.12 -14.39 3.24
CA VAL A 79 9.98 -13.55 2.38
C VAL A 79 10.99 -12.77 3.22
N ALA A 80 12.28 -12.99 2.98
CA ALA A 80 13.35 -12.22 3.63
C ALA A 80 13.36 -10.75 3.17
N LYS A 81 13.49 -10.50 1.87
CA LYS A 81 13.59 -9.16 1.26
C LYS A 81 12.81 -9.10 -0.05
N VAL A 82 12.20 -7.93 -0.31
CA VAL A 82 11.52 -7.64 -1.58
C VAL A 82 12.27 -6.54 -2.32
N ASN A 83 12.65 -6.83 -3.57
CA ASN A 83 13.23 -5.86 -4.51
C ASN A 83 12.21 -5.57 -5.61
N THR A 84 12.07 -4.31 -6.01
CA THR A 84 11.12 -3.87 -7.04
C THR A 84 11.83 -2.95 -8.02
N LEU A 85 11.48 -3.04 -9.30
CA LEU A 85 11.89 -2.13 -10.36
C LEU A 85 10.70 -1.85 -11.28
N ILE A 86 10.63 -0.64 -11.83
CA ILE A 86 9.63 -0.30 -12.85
C ILE A 86 10.20 -0.74 -14.19
N ARG A 87 9.48 -1.58 -14.91
CA ARG A 87 9.87 -2.00 -16.26
C ARG A 87 9.51 -0.89 -17.26
N PRO A 88 10.33 -0.62 -18.29
CA PRO A 88 10.01 0.37 -19.32
C PRO A 88 8.97 -0.09 -20.35
N ASP A 89 8.48 -1.34 -20.25
CA ASP A 89 7.38 -1.87 -21.09
C ASP A 89 6.06 -1.13 -20.85
#